data_AF-A0A3M0WCW0-F1
#
_entry.id   AF-A0A3M0WCW0-F1
#
_cell.length_a   1.000
_cell.length_b   1.000
_cell.length_c   1.000
_cell.angle_alpha   90.00
_cell.angle_beta   90.00
_cell.angle_gamma   90.00
#
_symmetry.space_group_name_H-M   'P 1'
#
loop_
_entity.id
_entity.type
_entity.pdbx_description
1 polymer ?
#
loop_
_entity_poly.entity_id
_entity_poly.type
_entity_poly.pdbx_seq_one_letter_code
_entity_poly.pdbx_strand_id
1 'polypeptide(L)'
;ILAVSILPIVEKYRPYDKIGMIINDNVPEKNIPLIVQDYFWHNLPFYAKRKVIRDYSIDKIVEYGKNKPVLALVNEEGLKKIKNSKILWKGKLYRKGSESRFAILLKYVRKALKRDYSGFETRYLIIKR
;
A
#
# COMPACT_ATOMS: atom_id res chain seq x y z
N ILE A 1 12.33 -18.19 -20.91
CA ILE A 1 13.14 -16.98 -21.22
C ILE A 1 12.29 -15.69 -21.13
N LEU A 2 11.09 -15.61 -21.71
CA LEU A 2 10.23 -14.40 -21.68
C LEU A 2 9.79 -13.92 -20.27
N ALA A 3 9.53 -14.85 -19.34
CA ALA A 3 9.09 -14.52 -17.99
C ALA A 3 10.20 -13.86 -17.13
N VAL A 4 11.46 -14.21 -17.35
CA VAL A 4 12.60 -13.74 -16.53
C VAL A 4 12.89 -12.26 -16.77
N SER A 5 12.65 -11.75 -17.99
CA SER A 5 12.90 -10.35 -18.35
C SER A 5 11.79 -9.39 -17.88
N ILE A 6 10.56 -9.88 -17.75
CA ILE A 6 9.39 -9.03 -17.45
C ILE A 6 9.24 -8.81 -15.93
N LEU A 7 9.56 -9.81 -15.11
CA LEU A 7 9.39 -9.73 -13.66
C LEU A 7 10.14 -8.56 -13.01
N PRO A 8 11.42 -8.27 -13.32
CA PRO A 8 12.12 -7.12 -12.75
C PRO A 8 11.45 -5.77 -13.07
N ILE A 9 10.82 -5.66 -14.24
CA ILE A 9 10.08 -4.45 -14.63
C ILE A 9 8.81 -4.34 -13.80
N VAL A 10 8.07 -5.44 -13.63
CA VAL A 10 6.83 -5.47 -12.85
C VAL A 10 7.09 -5.16 -11.38
N GLU A 11 8.16 -5.68 -10.80
CA GLU A 11 8.51 -5.43 -9.39
C GLU A 11 8.78 -3.95 -9.10
N LYS A 12 9.28 -3.17 -10.08
CA LYS A 12 9.40 -1.69 -9.93
C LYS A 12 8.05 -1.00 -9.66
N TYR A 13 6.95 -1.62 -10.06
CA TYR A 13 5.58 -1.11 -9.83
C TYR A 13 4.90 -1.75 -8.61
N ARG A 14 5.64 -2.55 -7.83
CA ARG A 14 5.19 -3.25 -6.62
C ARG A 14 6.14 -2.93 -5.45
N PRO A 15 6.16 -1.66 -4.96
CA PRO A 15 7.13 -1.20 -3.96
C PRO A 15 6.85 -1.71 -2.54
N TYR A 16 6.43 -2.96 -2.40
CA TYR A 16 6.03 -3.57 -1.13
C TYR A 16 7.23 -3.80 -0.21
N ASP A 17 8.38 -4.14 -0.80
CA ASP A 17 9.67 -4.25 -0.13
C ASP A 17 10.06 -2.93 0.56
N LYS A 18 9.98 -1.81 -0.18
CA LYS A 18 10.28 -0.47 0.31
C LYS A 18 9.29 -0.03 1.38
N ILE A 19 8.01 -0.30 1.19
CA ILE A 19 6.99 -0.04 2.21
C ILE A 19 7.30 -0.85 3.48
N GLY A 20 7.61 -2.14 3.34
CA GLY A 20 7.98 -3.00 4.45
C GLY A 20 9.21 -2.51 5.21
N MET A 21 10.26 -2.09 4.49
CA MET A 21 11.46 -1.49 5.07
C MET A 21 11.12 -0.24 5.87
N ILE A 22 10.43 0.73 5.27
CA ILE A 22 10.03 1.99 5.93
C ILE A 22 9.20 1.73 7.18
N ILE A 23 8.24 0.81 7.11
CA ILE A 23 7.43 0.40 8.26
C ILE A 23 8.30 -0.14 9.39
N ASN A 24 9.27 -1.02 9.07
CA ASN A 24 10.10 -1.67 10.08
C ASN A 24 11.14 -0.72 10.70
N ASP A 25 11.62 0.26 9.92
CA ASP A 25 12.59 1.24 10.40
C ASP A 25 11.93 2.35 11.25
N ASN A 26 10.67 2.70 10.96
CA ASN A 26 9.98 3.83 11.62
C ASN A 26 8.97 3.41 12.69
N VAL A 27 8.50 2.16 12.66
CA VAL A 27 7.49 1.63 13.61
C VAL A 27 7.98 0.27 14.11
N PRO A 28 9.01 0.21 14.98
CA PRO A 28 9.58 -1.05 15.45
C PRO A 28 8.56 -1.90 16.24
N GLU A 29 7.51 -1.28 16.80
CA GLU A 29 6.48 -1.94 17.59
C GLU A 29 5.61 -2.85 16.70
N LYS A 30 5.85 -4.17 16.80
CA LYS A 30 5.18 -5.19 15.95
C LYS A 30 3.72 -5.42 16.30
N ASN A 31 3.27 -4.97 17.47
CA ASN A 31 1.89 -5.04 17.92
C ASN A 31 0.99 -3.99 17.23
N ILE A 32 1.54 -2.95 16.60
CA ILE A 32 0.78 -1.99 15.80
C ILE A 32 0.51 -2.59 14.42
N PRO A 33 -0.74 -2.96 14.09
CA PRO A 33 -1.07 -3.54 12.79
C PRO A 33 -0.96 -2.49 11.68
N LEU A 34 -0.65 -2.92 10.46
CA LEU A 34 -0.81 -2.09 9.27
C LEU A 34 -2.27 -2.17 8.82
N ILE A 35 -2.98 -1.05 8.81
CA ILE A 35 -4.37 -0.97 8.34
C ILE A 35 -4.40 -0.47 6.90
N VAL A 36 -5.04 -1.20 6.00
CA VAL A 36 -5.13 -0.88 4.58
C VAL A 36 -6.53 -0.41 4.24
N GLN A 37 -6.62 0.79 3.68
CA GLN A 37 -7.89 1.37 3.26
C GLN A 37 -8.41 0.75 1.96
N ASP A 38 -9.62 0.20 2.00
CA ASP A 38 -10.45 -0.24 0.85
C ASP A 38 -9.81 -1.24 -0.13
N TYR A 39 -8.65 -1.81 0.20
CA TYR A 39 -7.89 -2.69 -0.69
C TYR A 39 -7.19 -3.83 0.02
N PHE A 40 -6.84 -4.84 -0.77
CA PHE A 40 -5.97 -5.92 -0.37
C PHE A 40 -4.84 -6.18 -1.38
N TRP A 41 -3.61 -5.90 -0.95
CA TRP A 41 -2.38 -6.28 -1.66
C TRP A 41 -1.81 -7.56 -1.06
N HIS A 42 -1.98 -8.69 -1.75
CA HIS A 42 -1.64 -10.04 -1.27
C HIS A 42 -0.20 -10.19 -0.74
N ASN A 43 0.77 -9.48 -1.32
CA ASN A 43 2.17 -9.61 -0.92
C ASN A 43 2.56 -8.67 0.22
N LEU A 44 1.76 -7.64 0.52
CA LEU A 44 2.09 -6.65 1.52
C LEU A 44 2.28 -7.24 2.95
N PRO A 45 1.49 -8.23 3.41
CA PRO A 45 1.71 -8.86 4.71
C PRO A 45 3.11 -9.48 4.88
N PHE A 46 3.62 -10.12 3.83
CA PHE A 46 4.95 -10.74 3.85
C PHE A 46 6.04 -9.68 4.10
N TYR A 47 5.98 -8.55 3.37
CA TYR A 47 6.97 -7.48 3.51
C TYR A 47 6.81 -6.63 4.77
N ALA A 48 5.57 -6.41 5.22
CA ALA A 48 5.29 -5.60 6.40
C ALA A 48 5.73 -6.28 7.71
N LYS A 49 5.91 -7.62 7.71
CA LYS A 49 6.34 -8.43 8.87
C LYS A 49 5.52 -8.12 10.14
N ARG A 50 4.21 -7.90 9.95
CA ARG A 50 3.23 -7.61 11.00
C ARG A 50 1.83 -7.94 10.51
N LYS A 51 0.85 -7.94 11.42
CA LYS A 51 -0.56 -8.12 11.06
C LYS A 51 -1.00 -7.00 10.11
N VAL A 52 -1.58 -7.40 8.97
CA VAL A 52 -2.21 -6.48 8.03
C VAL A 52 -3.72 -6.62 8.14
N ILE A 53 -4.38 -5.53 8.52
CA ILE A 53 -5.82 -5.41 8.55
C ILE A 53 -6.23 -4.78 7.22
N ARG A 54 -7.07 -5.47 6.45
CA ARG A 54 -7.40 -5.12 5.05
C ARG A 54 -8.85 -4.67 4.90
N ASP A 55 -9.16 -4.02 3.78
CA ASP A 55 -10.51 -3.62 3.38
C ASP A 55 -11.24 -2.80 4.46
N TYR A 56 -10.51 -1.96 5.18
CA TYR A 56 -11.09 -1.02 6.13
C TYR A 56 -11.53 0.23 5.40
N SER A 57 -12.78 0.63 5.60
CA SER A 57 -13.21 1.97 5.19
C SER A 57 -12.47 3.02 6.00
N ILE A 58 -12.30 4.21 5.43
CA ILE A 58 -11.61 5.30 6.12
C ILE A 58 -12.23 5.61 7.50
N ASP A 59 -13.55 5.54 7.62
CA ASP A 59 -14.24 5.84 8.89
C ASP A 59 -13.90 4.81 9.97
N LYS A 60 -13.72 3.53 9.60
CA LYS A 60 -13.23 2.49 10.52
C LYS A 60 -11.79 2.75 10.97
N ILE A 61 -10.94 3.27 10.09
CA ILE A 61 -9.55 3.64 10.43
C ILE A 61 -9.54 4.82 11.41
N VAL A 62 -10.36 5.85 11.15
CA VAL A 62 -10.51 7.01 12.02
C VAL A 62 -11.02 6.60 13.40
N GLU A 63 -12.04 5.73 13.46
CA GLU A 63 -12.58 5.21 14.72
C GLU A 63 -11.55 4.40 15.50
N TYR A 64 -10.81 3.51 14.82
CA TYR A 64 -9.71 2.75 15.42
C TYR A 64 -8.67 3.69 16.07
N GLY A 65 -8.37 4.80 15.39
CA GLY A 65 -7.37 5.80 15.81
C GLY A 65 -7.79 6.76 16.91
N LYS A 66 -8.96 6.61 17.52
CA LYS A 66 -9.37 7.39 18.69
C LYS A 66 -8.67 6.92 19.97
N ASN A 67 -8.39 5.61 20.07
CA ASN A 67 -7.88 4.99 21.31
C ASN A 67 -6.53 4.27 21.12
N LYS A 68 -6.01 4.22 19.89
CA LYS A 68 -4.82 3.42 19.53
C LYS A 68 -3.97 4.15 18.49
N PRO A 69 -2.64 3.94 18.49
CA PRO A 69 -1.79 4.36 17.38
C PRO A 69 -2.25 3.75 16.06
N VAL A 70 -2.19 4.53 14.98
CA VAL A 70 -2.62 4.13 13.64
C VAL A 70 -1.43 4.10 12.70
N LEU A 71 -1.02 2.91 12.29
CA LEU A 71 -0.21 2.71 11.10
C LEU A 71 -1.14 2.34 9.95
N ALA A 72 -1.29 3.21 8.96
CA ALA A 72 -2.25 2.98 7.88
C ALA A 72 -1.71 3.32 6.49
N LEU A 73 -2.21 2.60 5.49
CA LEU A 73 -1.99 2.86 4.08
C LEU A 73 -3.30 3.37 3.46
N VAL A 74 -3.37 4.68 3.26
CA VAL A 74 -4.60 5.42 2.92
C VAL A 74 -4.48 6.13 1.57
N ASN A 75 -5.62 6.51 0.99
CA ASN A 75 -5.66 7.42 -0.17
C ASN A 75 -5.59 8.89 0.29
N GLU A 76 -5.68 9.81 -0.66
CA GLU A 76 -5.65 11.27 -0.40
C GLU A 76 -6.77 11.72 0.55
N GLU A 77 -7.98 11.17 0.40
CA GLU A 77 -9.11 11.49 1.27
C GLU A 77 -8.85 11.02 2.71
N GLY A 78 -8.31 9.80 2.85
CA GLY A 78 -7.97 9.26 4.16
C GLY A 78 -6.85 10.02 4.86
N LEU A 79 -5.85 10.49 4.12
CA LEU A 79 -4.81 11.37 4.65
C LEU A 79 -5.41 12.66 5.24
N LYS A 80 -6.39 13.28 4.56
CA LYS A 80 -7.07 14.49 5.04
C LYS A 80 -7.92 14.24 6.28
N LYS A 81 -8.56 13.07 6.39
CA LYS A 81 -9.41 12.69 7.53
C LYS A 81 -8.57 12.36 8.78
N ILE A 82 -7.39 11.77 8.63
CA ILE A 82 -6.52 11.37 9.75
C ILE A 82 -5.55 12.52 10.07
N LYS A 83 -6.05 13.52 10.81
CA LYS A 83 -5.29 14.69 11.27
C LYS A 83 -4.11 14.30 12.18
N ASN A 84 -3.09 15.16 12.20
CA ASN A 84 -1.87 15.02 13.02
C ASN A 84 -1.10 13.71 12.77
N SER A 85 -1.18 13.18 11.54
CA SER A 85 -0.41 12.01 11.13
C SER A 85 0.91 12.42 10.46
N LYS A 86 1.96 11.63 10.71
CA LYS A 86 3.23 11.74 10.00
C LYS A 86 3.19 10.83 8.77
N ILE A 87 3.52 11.38 7.61
CA ILE A 87 3.67 10.60 6.37
C ILE A 87 5.04 9.91 6.40
N LEU A 88 5.03 8.59 6.31
CA LEU A 88 6.25 7.76 6.24
C LEU A 88 6.63 7.43 4.80
N TRP A 89 5.64 7.29 3.92
CA TRP A 89 5.86 7.01 2.50
C TRP A 89 4.70 7.53 1.65
N LYS A 90 5.02 7.94 0.43
CA LYS A 90 4.07 8.29 -0.62
C LYS A 90 4.47 7.60 -1.91
N GLY A 91 3.50 7.01 -2.60
CA GLY A 91 3.75 6.44 -3.92
C GLY A 91 2.51 5.90 -4.59
N LYS A 92 2.71 5.27 -5.75
CA LYS A 92 1.62 4.70 -6.55
C LYS A 92 1.51 3.21 -6.30
N LEU A 93 0.30 2.72 -6.03
CA LEU A 93 0.01 1.30 -5.90
C LEU A 93 -1.06 0.88 -6.90
N TYR A 94 -0.94 -0.36 -7.37
CA TYR A 94 -1.88 -0.94 -8.32
C TYR A 94 -3.25 -1.16 -7.67
N ARG A 95 -4.32 -0.72 -8.34
CA ARG A 95 -5.67 -0.60 -7.74
C ARG A 95 -6.69 -1.66 -8.19
N LYS A 96 -6.28 -2.79 -8.78
CA LYS A 96 -7.25 -3.77 -9.30
C LYS A 96 -7.00 -5.17 -8.75
N GLY A 97 -8.09 -5.92 -8.58
CA GLY A 97 -7.97 -7.18 -7.89
C GLY A 97 -8.89 -8.37 -8.15
N SER A 98 -8.49 -9.30 -9.04
CA SER A 98 -8.75 -10.78 -9.03
C SER A 98 -7.81 -11.50 -10.01
N GLU A 99 -7.57 -12.83 -9.93
CA GLU A 99 -6.45 -13.60 -10.54
C GLU A 99 -6.15 -13.45 -12.06
N SER A 100 -7.05 -12.85 -12.85
CA SER A 100 -6.69 -12.20 -14.14
C SER A 100 -5.71 -11.00 -13.99
N ARG A 101 -5.40 -10.67 -12.73
CA ARG A 101 -4.55 -9.63 -12.14
C ARG A 101 -3.17 -9.57 -12.74
N PHE A 102 -2.52 -10.71 -13.05
CA PHE A 102 -1.16 -10.63 -13.57
C PHE A 102 -1.14 -10.06 -14.99
N ALA A 103 -1.97 -10.58 -15.89
CA ALA A 103 -2.10 -10.03 -17.25
C ALA A 103 -2.61 -8.58 -17.25
N ILE A 104 -3.59 -8.26 -16.39
CA ILE A 104 -4.09 -6.88 -16.25
C ILE A 104 -3.01 -5.96 -15.64
N LEU A 105 -2.24 -6.44 -14.66
CA LEU A 105 -1.08 -5.72 -14.11
C LEU A 105 -0.06 -5.45 -15.21
N LEU A 106 0.30 -6.45 -16.03
CA LEU A 106 1.20 -6.27 -17.17
C LEU A 106 0.68 -5.21 -18.15
N LYS A 107 -0.63 -5.21 -18.46
CA LYS A 107 -1.26 -4.18 -19.30
C LYS A 107 -1.07 -2.78 -18.70
N TYR A 108 -1.28 -2.62 -17.39
CA TYR A 108 -1.12 -1.32 -16.74
C TYR A 108 0.34 -0.93 -16.51
N VAL A 109 1.25 -1.88 -16.30
CA VAL A 109 2.70 -1.64 -16.29
C VAL A 109 3.15 -1.14 -17.66
N ARG A 110 2.71 -1.77 -18.76
CA ARG A 110 2.99 -1.31 -20.13
C ARG A 110 2.44 0.11 -20.38
N LYS A 111 1.27 0.44 -19.86
CA LYS A 111 0.71 1.81 -19.89
C LYS A 111 1.58 2.79 -19.09
N ALA A 112 2.00 2.40 -17.88
CA ALA A 112 2.81 3.25 -17.01
C ALA A 112 4.21 3.52 -17.57
N LEU A 113 4.81 2.56 -18.31
CA LEU A 113 6.04 2.80 -19.08
C LEU A 113 5.87 3.91 -20.13
N LYS A 114 4.65 4.10 -20.64
CA LYS A 114 4.26 5.19 -21.54
C LYS A 114 3.65 6.40 -20.79
N ARG A 115 3.91 6.51 -19.48
CA ARG A 115 3.42 7.58 -18.58
C ARG A 115 1.91 7.60 -18.32
N ASP A 116 1.16 6.55 -18.68
CA ASP A 116 -0.25 6.37 -18.32
C ASP A 116 -0.37 5.55 -17.01
N TYR A 117 -0.69 6.24 -15.91
CA TYR A 117 -0.84 5.65 -14.58
C TYR A 117 -2.28 5.32 -14.19
N SER A 118 -3.22 5.24 -15.14
CA SER A 118 -4.65 4.98 -14.88
C SER A 118 -4.95 3.66 -14.12
N GLY A 119 -4.00 2.73 -14.07
CA GLY A 119 -4.09 1.49 -13.29
C GLY A 119 -3.62 1.60 -11.84
N PHE A 120 -3.15 2.78 -11.45
CA PHE A 120 -2.53 3.02 -10.17
C PHE A 120 -3.22 4.18 -9.45
N GLU A 121 -3.10 4.19 -8.14
CA GLU A 121 -3.60 5.26 -7.29
C GLU A 121 -2.51 5.69 -6.31
N THR A 122 -2.53 6.97 -5.96
CA THR A 122 -1.60 7.49 -4.95
C THR A 122 -2.02 7.01 -3.58
N ARG A 123 -1.06 6.46 -2.84
CA ARG A 123 -1.23 5.96 -1.48
C ARG A 123 -0.19 6.59 -0.56
N TYR A 124 -0.61 6.75 0.68
CA TYR A 124 0.15 7.34 1.76
C TYR A 124 0.26 6.34 2.89
N LEU A 125 1.48 5.96 3.25
CA LEU A 125 1.75 5.28 4.50
C LEU A 125 1.88 6.35 5.57
N ILE A 126 1.04 6.27 6.60
CA ILE A 126 1.00 7.24 7.68
C ILE A 126 1.14 6.55 9.03
N ILE A 127 1.66 7.29 10.01
CA ILE A 127 1.63 6.95 11.42
C ILE A 127 1.00 8.09 12.20
N LYS A 128 0.01 7.78 13.03
CA LYS A 128 -0.55 8.67 14.05
C LYS A 128 -0.34 8.01 15.41
N ARG A 129 0.28 8.73 16.34
CA ARG A 129 0.45 8.29 17.73
C ARG A 129 -0.56 9.00 18.62
#